data_AF-A0A124IP47-F1
#
_entry.id   AF-A0A124IP47-F1
#
_cell.length_a   1.000
_cell.length_b   1.000
_cell.length_c   1.000
_cell.angle_alpha   90.00
_cell.angle_beta   90.00
_cell.angle_gamma   90.00
#
_symmetry.space_group_name_H-M   'P 1'
#
loop_
_entity.id
_entity.type
_entity.pdbx_description
1 polymer ?
#
loop_
_entity_poly.entity_id
_entity_poly.type
_entity_poly.pdbx_seq_one_letter_code
_entity_poly.pdbx_strand_id
1 'polypeptide(L)'
;MAKLANGITDTPVLMAAKAQLRGGRPVVIGISTNDGLGLSAKNLAVLLNSKNFYFIPFGQDNPTAKRNSLVAKMELLVSTVEMAMEGRQYQPVIIEHSSAY
;
A
#
# COMPACT_ATOMS: atom_id res chain seq x y z
N MET A 1 -5.31 -5.94 3.22
CA MET A 1 -3.98 -6.25 2.64
C MET A 1 -3.71 -7.74 2.54
N ALA A 2 -3.69 -8.50 3.65
CA ALA A 2 -3.35 -9.93 3.64
C ALA A 2 -4.16 -10.77 2.63
N LYS A 3 -5.49 -10.62 2.61
CA LYS A 3 -6.35 -11.33 1.64
C LYS A 3 -5.98 -11.04 0.18
N LEU A 4 -5.72 -9.77 -0.14
CA LEU A 4 -5.31 -9.34 -1.48
C LEU A 4 -3.98 -9.97 -1.90
N ALA A 5 -2.98 -9.96 -1.01
CA ALA A 5 -1.68 -10.61 -1.24
C ALA A 5 -1.78 -12.12 -1.48
N ASN A 6 -2.83 -12.77 -0.95
CA ASN A 6 -3.10 -14.20 -1.12
C ASN A 6 -4.16 -14.49 -2.20
N GLY A 7 -4.56 -13.49 -3.01
CA GLY A 7 -5.50 -13.69 -4.11
C GLY A 7 -6.96 -13.96 -3.71
N ILE A 8 -7.31 -13.76 -2.44
CA ILE A 8 -8.67 -13.95 -1.90
C ILE A 8 -9.55 -12.77 -2.33
N THR A 9 -10.79 -13.06 -2.76
CA THR A 9 -11.75 -12.07 -3.31
C THR A 9 -13.15 -12.15 -2.70
N ASP A 10 -13.22 -12.45 -1.42
CA ASP A 10 -14.45 -12.63 -0.64
C ASP A 10 -15.15 -11.31 -0.22
N THR A 11 -14.71 -10.17 -0.78
CA THR A 11 -15.36 -8.87 -0.58
C THR A 11 -15.45 -8.10 -1.91
N PRO A 12 -16.42 -7.18 -2.06
CA PRO A 12 -16.55 -6.36 -3.27
C PRO A 12 -15.27 -5.60 -3.65
N VAL A 13 -14.57 -5.03 -2.66
CA VAL A 13 -13.32 -4.28 -2.89
C VAL A 13 -12.20 -5.19 -3.43
N LEU A 14 -12.05 -6.40 -2.88
CA LEU A 14 -11.06 -7.35 -3.36
C LEU A 14 -11.39 -7.87 -4.76
N MET A 15 -12.68 -8.11 -5.04
CA MET A 15 -13.13 -8.47 -6.39
C MET A 15 -12.86 -7.35 -7.40
N ALA A 16 -13.12 -6.10 -7.04
CA ALA A 16 -12.82 -4.94 -7.89
C ALA A 16 -11.32 -4.81 -8.18
N ALA A 17 -10.46 -4.99 -7.17
CA ALA A 17 -9.01 -5.00 -7.35
C ALA A 17 -8.56 -6.13 -8.30
N LYS A 18 -9.09 -7.35 -8.13
CA LYS A 18 -8.82 -8.47 -9.04
C LYS A 18 -9.28 -8.17 -10.48
N ALA A 19 -10.44 -7.56 -10.64
CA ALA A 19 -10.97 -7.19 -11.96
C ALA A 19 -10.10 -6.12 -12.66
N GLN A 20 -9.60 -5.11 -11.92
CA GLN A 20 -8.63 -4.12 -12.40
C GLN A 20 -7.34 -4.80 -12.89
N LEU A 21 -6.76 -5.68 -12.07
CA LEU A 21 -5.52 -6.40 -12.40
C LEU A 21 -5.68 -7.30 -13.62
N ARG A 22 -6.84 -7.96 -13.78
CA ARG A 22 -7.16 -8.75 -14.98
C ARG A 22 -7.14 -7.91 -16.25
N GLY A 23 -7.51 -6.64 -16.17
CA GLY A 23 -7.44 -5.68 -17.27
C GLY A 23 -6.05 -5.09 -17.49
N GLY A 24 -5.02 -5.53 -16.74
CA GLY A 24 -3.68 -4.97 -16.81
C GLY A 24 -3.57 -3.54 -16.27
N ARG A 25 -4.57 -3.10 -15.49
CA ARG A 25 -4.69 -1.72 -15.00
C ARG A 25 -4.17 -1.62 -13.55
N PRO A 26 -3.69 -0.43 -13.14
CA PRO A 26 -3.06 -0.24 -11.83
C PRO A 26 -4.06 -0.33 -10.68
N VAL A 27 -3.59 -0.85 -9.53
CA VAL A 27 -4.26 -0.79 -8.23
C VAL A 27 -3.36 -0.03 -7.26
N VAL A 28 -3.86 1.08 -6.73
CA VAL A 28 -3.16 1.91 -5.74
C VAL A 28 -3.64 1.55 -4.34
N ILE A 29 -2.70 1.32 -3.42
CA ILE A 29 -2.94 0.87 -2.05
C ILE A 29 -2.47 1.95 -1.07
N GLY A 30 -3.39 2.45 -0.25
CA GLY A 30 -3.07 3.17 0.99
C GLY A 30 -3.06 2.19 2.16
N ILE A 31 -1.88 1.88 2.70
CA ILE A 31 -1.79 1.01 3.88
C ILE A 31 -2.14 1.78 5.15
N SER A 32 -2.81 1.09 6.08
CA SER A 32 -3.10 1.61 7.42
C SER A 32 -3.29 0.40 8.31
N THR A 33 -2.22 -0.07 8.93
CA THR A 33 -2.26 -1.26 9.80
C THR A 33 -1.23 -1.18 10.91
N ASN A 34 -1.56 -1.70 12.08
CA ASN A 34 -0.70 -1.68 13.27
C ASN A 34 0.33 -2.83 13.32
N ASP A 35 0.25 -3.78 12.38
CA ASP A 35 1.10 -4.97 12.26
C ASP A 35 1.93 -4.98 10.96
N GLY A 36 2.08 -3.82 10.32
CA GLY A 36 2.72 -3.65 9.01
C GLY A 36 4.17 -4.10 8.96
N LEU A 37 4.94 -3.89 10.04
CA LEU A 37 6.29 -4.44 10.22
C LEU A 37 6.30 -5.79 10.99
N GLY A 38 5.13 -6.33 11.30
CA GLY A 38 4.94 -7.63 11.95
C GLY A 38 4.47 -8.70 10.97
N LEU A 39 3.39 -9.42 11.30
CA LEU A 39 2.85 -10.51 10.48
C LEU A 39 2.42 -10.05 9.08
N SER A 40 2.02 -8.80 8.93
CA SER A 40 1.60 -8.23 7.66
C SER A 40 2.76 -7.82 6.74
N ALA A 41 4.00 -7.79 7.23
CA ALA A 41 5.18 -7.41 6.46
C ALA A 41 5.37 -8.30 5.22
N LYS A 42 5.16 -9.62 5.35
CA LYS A 42 5.24 -10.57 4.22
C LYS A 42 4.22 -10.24 3.12
N ASN A 43 3.01 -9.84 3.50
CA ASN A 43 1.95 -9.51 2.56
C ASN A 43 2.23 -8.18 1.85
N LEU A 44 2.78 -7.21 2.59
CA LEU A 44 3.25 -5.94 2.03
C LEU A 44 4.34 -6.19 0.99
N ALA A 45 5.36 -6.99 1.32
CA ALA A 45 6.46 -7.32 0.42
C ALA A 45 5.99 -8.06 -0.85
N VAL A 46 5.05 -9.00 -0.72
CA VAL A 46 4.44 -9.69 -1.88
C VAL A 46 3.80 -8.68 -2.83
N LEU A 47 3.02 -7.75 -2.29
CA LEU A 47 2.32 -6.75 -3.11
C LEU A 47 3.27 -5.71 -3.70
N LEU A 48 4.29 -5.25 -2.97
CA LEU A 48 5.33 -4.35 -3.47
C LEU A 48 6.10 -4.94 -4.66
N ASN A 49 6.30 -6.26 -4.68
CA ASN A 49 7.00 -6.98 -5.75
C ASN A 49 6.05 -7.43 -6.90
N SER A 50 4.75 -7.14 -6.81
CA SER A 50 3.76 -7.61 -7.78
C SER A 50 3.46 -6.56 -8.83
N LYS A 51 3.31 -6.99 -10.09
CA LYS A 51 2.98 -6.09 -11.21
C LYS A 51 1.64 -5.38 -10.98
N ASN A 52 1.56 -4.13 -11.42
CA ASN A 52 0.37 -3.28 -11.38
C ASN A 52 -0.15 -2.93 -9.97
N PHE A 53 0.61 -3.23 -8.92
CA PHE A 53 0.35 -2.70 -7.60
C PHE A 53 1.26 -1.51 -7.32
N TYR A 54 0.67 -0.46 -6.76
CA TYR A 54 1.35 0.77 -6.40
C TYR A 54 0.92 1.18 -5.00
N PHE A 55 1.81 1.86 -4.28
CA PHE A 55 1.58 2.25 -2.90
C PHE A 55 1.61 3.75 -2.76
N ILE A 56 0.62 4.28 -2.05
CA ILE A 56 0.71 5.65 -1.54
C ILE A 56 1.89 5.65 -0.56
N PRO A 57 2.83 6.62 -0.64
CA PRO A 57 3.98 6.65 0.24
C PRO A 57 3.59 6.49 1.70
N PHE A 58 4.33 5.67 2.43
CA PHE A 58 3.98 5.24 3.76
C PHE A 58 5.18 5.16 4.68
N GLY A 59 4.91 5.17 5.97
CA GLY A 59 5.90 5.13 7.04
C GLY A 59 5.28 4.75 8.37
N GLN A 60 6.10 4.65 9.41
CA GLN A 60 5.60 4.54 10.78
C GLN A 60 4.99 5.88 11.22
N ASP A 61 3.80 5.84 11.81
CA ASP A 61 3.07 7.02 12.26
C ASP A 61 3.32 7.36 13.73
N ASN A 62 3.62 6.36 14.56
CA ASN A 62 4.08 6.54 15.93
C ASN A 62 5.04 5.40 16.29
N PRO A 63 6.35 5.54 15.99
CA PRO A 63 7.32 4.48 16.23
C PRO A 63 7.42 4.05 17.69
N THR A 64 7.24 4.98 18.64
CA THR A 64 7.38 4.70 20.08
C THR A 64 6.22 3.86 20.62
N ALA A 65 4.99 4.28 20.38
CA ALA A 65 3.81 3.60 20.91
C ALA A 65 3.32 2.46 20.00
N LYS A 66 3.55 2.56 18.70
CA LYS A 66 3.03 1.66 17.67
C LYS A 66 4.15 1.18 16.74
N ARG A 67 5.16 0.52 17.33
CA ARG A 67 6.39 0.03 16.64
C ARG A 67 6.17 -0.69 15.31
N ASN A 68 5.09 -1.47 15.17
CA ASN A 68 4.82 -2.21 13.93
C ASN A 68 3.85 -1.50 12.97
N SER A 69 3.35 -0.33 13.35
CA SER A 69 2.35 0.40 12.59
C SER A 69 2.95 1.04 11.35
N LEU A 70 2.24 0.93 10.23
CA LEU A 70 2.54 1.62 8.99
C LEU A 70 1.25 2.26 8.47
N VAL A 71 1.35 3.53 8.10
CA VAL A 71 0.24 4.33 7.58
C VAL A 71 0.71 5.05 6.32
N ALA A 72 -0.16 5.14 5.32
CA ALA A 72 0.07 5.92 4.11
C ALA A 72 -0.18 7.42 4.36
N LYS A 73 0.63 8.27 3.74
CA LYS A 73 0.41 9.71 3.68
C LYS A 73 -0.63 10.02 2.61
N MET A 74 -1.90 9.98 3.00
CA MET A 74 -3.07 10.10 2.10
C MET A 74 -3.10 11.39 1.27
N GLU A 75 -2.42 12.45 1.71
CA GLU A 75 -2.20 13.67 0.93
C GLU A 75 -1.54 13.41 -0.44
N LEU A 76 -0.76 12.32 -0.55
CA LEU A 76 -0.05 11.92 -1.78
C LEU A 76 -0.87 10.97 -2.66
N LEU A 77 -2.15 10.73 -2.35
CA LEU A 77 -3.00 9.80 -3.10
C LEU A 77 -3.10 10.17 -4.58
N VAL A 78 -3.39 11.44 -4.87
CA VAL A 78 -3.61 11.90 -6.27
C VAL A 78 -2.33 11.71 -7.09
N SER A 79 -1.20 12.20 -6.57
CA SER A 79 0.11 12.05 -7.23
C SER A 79 0.52 10.59 -7.41
N THR A 80 0.15 9.72 -6.46
CA THR A 80 0.40 8.27 -6.59
C THR A 80 -0.45 7.66 -7.71
N VAL A 81 -1.72 8.06 -7.83
CA VAL A 81 -2.61 7.60 -8.90
C VAL A 81 -2.12 8.05 -10.26
N GLU A 82 -1.72 9.31 -10.41
CA GLU A 82 -1.16 9.84 -11.67
C GLU A 82 0.05 9.03 -12.14
N MET A 83 1.02 8.79 -11.25
CA MET A 83 2.19 7.97 -11.57
C MET A 83 1.83 6.52 -11.88
N ALA A 84 0.87 5.93 -11.14
CA ALA A 84 0.42 4.57 -11.36
C ALA A 84 -0.25 4.39 -12.73
N MET A 85 -0.95 5.41 -13.24
CA MET A 85 -1.53 5.39 -14.58
C MET A 85 -0.46 5.35 -15.68
N GLU A 86 0.74 5.86 -15.40
CA GLU A 86 1.93 5.76 -16.27
C GLU A 86 2.73 4.48 -16.04
N GLY A 87 2.25 3.57 -15.17
CA GLY A 87 2.95 2.34 -14.82
C GLY A 87 4.11 2.53 -13.83
N ARG A 88 4.21 3.69 -13.18
CA ARG A 88 5.34 4.06 -12.30
C ARG A 88 4.91 4.15 -10.82
N GLN A 89 5.78 3.71 -9.93
CA GLN A 89 5.62 3.93 -8.48
C GLN A 89 6.06 5.36 -8.14
N TYR A 90 5.20 6.10 -7.44
CA TYR A 90 5.58 7.41 -6.87
C TYR A 90 6.73 7.23 -5.88
N GLN A 91 7.72 8.13 -5.92
CA GLN A 91 8.90 8.11 -5.06
C GLN A 91 9.06 9.44 -4.30
N PRO A 92 9.59 9.42 -3.07
CA PRO A 92 9.95 8.23 -2.28
C PRO A 92 8.69 7.48 -1.79
N VAL A 93 8.70 6.14 -1.87
CA VAL A 93 7.59 5.31 -1.37
C VAL A 93 7.66 5.04 0.13
N ILE A 94 8.87 4.96 0.70
CA ILE A 94 9.10 4.88 2.15
C ILE A 94 9.43 6.28 2.64
N ILE A 95 8.65 6.77 3.59
CA ILE A 95 8.80 8.11 4.17
C ILE A 95 8.77 8.04 5.69
N GLU A 96 9.22 9.12 6.31
CA GLU A 96 8.96 9.38 7.73
C GLU A 96 7.67 10.20 7.84
N HIS A 97 6.74 9.79 8.70
CA HIS A 97 5.68 10.70 9.13
C HIS A 97 6.34 11.70 10.05
N SER A 98 6.45 12.96 9.63
CA SER A 98 7.12 14.00 10.42
C SER A 98 6.38 14.18 11.75
N SER A 99 6.85 13.48 12.78
CA SER A 99 6.71 13.94 14.14
C SER A 99 7.91 14.85 14.36
N ALA A 100 7.66 16.13 14.61
CA ALA A 100 8.68 16.94 15.24
C ALA A 100 9.15 16.19 16.50
N TYR A 101 10.46 15.94 16.57
CA TYR A 101 11.10 15.39 17.76
C TYR A 101 10.95 16.35 18.94
#